data_AF-A0A1S3QUA0-F1
#
_entry.id   AF-A0A1S3QUA0-F1
#
_cell.length_a   1.000
_cell.length_b   1.000
_cell.length_c   1.000
_cell.angle_alpha   90.00
_cell.angle_beta   90.00
_cell.angle_gamma   90.00
#
_symmetry.space_group_name_H-M   'P 1'
#
loop_
_entity.id
_entity.type
_entity.pdbx_description
1 polymer ?
#
loop_
_entity_poly.entity_id
_entity_poly.type
_entity_poly.pdbx_seq_one_letter_code
_entity_poly.pdbx_strand_id
1 'polypeptide(L)'
;GQYFSEDQMRSREPLLYEQYIGQYLTEEQLLRRSLEAMQGEAGEERGPGGAEGGLAHLLLNSYQERLIQSRMQEEQDREENALEEEEGEEEAGGLGAEGYEPSPQEKSLLRDEFITLMYQRFLDGHDKDFNYSEVDGNPDFDNLDIVNRDAEEKYFDEDEDEEDEEEEEEEEDEEEEEEMTVVMMS
;
A
#
# COMPACT_ATOMS: atom_id res chain seq x y z
N GLY A 1 2.07 0.55 -14.60
CA GLY A 1 0.85 1.35 -14.31
C GLY A 1 1.26 2.71 -13.77
N GLN A 2 0.42 3.74 -13.93
CA GLN A 2 0.71 5.12 -13.51
C GLN A 2 0.17 5.46 -12.11
N TYR A 3 -0.42 4.49 -11.41
CA TYR A 3 -1.17 4.71 -10.18
C TYR A 3 -0.31 5.21 -9.00
N PHE A 4 0.97 4.81 -8.94
CA PHE A 4 1.96 5.30 -7.98
C PHE A 4 2.90 6.36 -8.59
N SER A 5 2.50 7.01 -9.68
CA SER A 5 3.23 8.19 -10.16
C SER A 5 3.04 9.35 -9.18
N GLU A 6 4.05 10.22 -9.06
CA GLU A 6 4.01 11.36 -8.14
C GLU A 6 2.78 12.25 -8.40
N ASP A 7 2.46 12.51 -9.67
CA ASP A 7 1.30 13.33 -10.03
C ASP A 7 -0.04 12.70 -9.62
N GLN A 8 -0.18 11.37 -9.73
CA GLN A 8 -1.38 10.65 -9.28
C GLN A 8 -1.47 10.58 -7.76
N MET A 9 -0.35 10.40 -7.06
CA MET A 9 -0.35 10.42 -5.61
C MET A 9 -0.67 11.81 -5.06
N ARG A 10 -0.16 12.87 -5.71
CA ARG A 10 -0.48 14.26 -5.38
C ARG A 10 -1.95 14.60 -5.62
N SER A 11 -2.57 14.11 -6.70
CA SER A 11 -3.98 14.40 -6.98
C SER A 11 -4.91 13.74 -5.95
N ARG A 12 -4.57 12.53 -5.50
CA ARG A 12 -5.33 11.74 -4.51
C ARG A 12 -5.16 12.27 -3.09
N GLU A 13 -3.93 12.52 -2.67
CA GLU A 13 -3.58 12.93 -1.30
C GLU A 13 -2.76 14.24 -1.31
N PRO A 14 -3.39 15.37 -1.68
CA PRO A 14 -2.68 16.64 -1.87
C PRO A 14 -2.09 17.23 -0.59
N LEU A 15 -2.75 17.05 0.57
CA LEU A 15 -2.25 17.53 1.85
C LEU A 15 -0.98 16.79 2.27
N LEU A 16 -0.98 15.46 2.11
CA LEU A 16 0.16 14.62 2.45
C LEU A 16 1.36 14.92 1.53
N TYR A 17 1.11 15.13 0.24
CA TYR A 17 2.15 15.56 -0.68
C TYR A 17 2.78 16.89 -0.24
N GLU A 18 1.96 17.85 0.19
CA GLU A 18 2.46 19.16 0.61
C GLU A 18 3.36 19.04 1.85
N GLN A 19 2.98 18.23 2.83
CA GLN A 19 3.74 17.99 4.07
C GLN A 19 5.12 17.37 3.83
N TYR A 20 5.24 16.41 2.91
CA TYR A 20 6.49 15.67 2.71
C TYR A 20 7.35 16.19 1.56
N ILE A 21 6.73 16.74 0.51
CA ILE A 21 7.42 17.14 -0.73
C ILE A 21 7.20 18.62 -1.02
N GLY A 22 5.95 19.08 -0.99
CA GLY A 22 5.55 20.41 -1.45
C GLY A 22 6.27 21.57 -0.77
N GLN A 23 6.34 21.55 0.57
CA GLN A 23 6.98 22.58 1.37
C GLN A 23 8.49 22.74 1.09
N TYR A 24 9.14 21.69 0.59
CA TYR A 24 10.60 21.67 0.39
C TYR A 24 11.01 21.87 -1.07
N LEU A 25 10.04 22.13 -1.97
CA LEU A 25 10.33 22.46 -3.36
C LEU A 25 10.82 23.90 -3.47
N THR A 26 11.87 24.09 -4.27
CA THR A 26 12.34 25.45 -4.58
C THR A 26 11.38 26.13 -5.56
N GLU A 27 11.37 27.46 -5.59
CA GLU A 27 10.60 28.23 -6.58
C GLU A 27 10.93 27.81 -8.03
N GLU A 28 12.19 27.48 -8.33
CA GLU A 28 12.61 26.99 -9.64
C GLU A 28 11.97 25.62 -9.97
N GLN A 29 11.92 24.71 -8.99
CA GLN A 29 11.31 23.39 -9.16
C GLN A 29 9.79 23.50 -9.33
N LEU A 30 9.14 24.37 -8.54
CA LEU A 30 7.71 24.69 -8.66
C LEU A 30 7.40 25.29 -10.04
N LEU A 31 8.21 26.24 -10.50
CA LEU A 31 8.02 26.89 -11.79
C LEU A 31 8.19 25.89 -12.93
N ARG A 32 9.23 25.05 -12.89
CA ARG A 32 9.46 24.00 -13.89
C ARG A 32 8.29 23.03 -13.95
N ARG A 33 7.79 22.58 -12.80
CA ARG A 33 6.60 21.74 -12.72
C ARG A 33 5.36 22.42 -13.29
N SER A 34 5.14 23.69 -12.95
CA SER A 34 4.00 24.46 -13.49
C SER A 34 4.07 24.62 -15.01
N LEU A 35 5.30 24.76 -15.54
CA LEU A 35 5.57 24.86 -16.96
C LEU A 35 5.34 23.51 -17.66
N GLU A 36 5.81 22.41 -17.07
CA GLU A 36 5.57 21.04 -17.56
C GLU A 36 4.07 20.70 -17.57
N ALA A 37 3.32 21.11 -16.54
CA ALA A 37 1.87 20.95 -16.49
C ALA A 37 1.13 21.77 -17.56
N MET A 38 1.61 22.99 -17.88
CA MET A 38 1.05 23.79 -18.98
C MET A 38 1.50 23.31 -20.38
N GLN A 39 2.60 22.56 -20.46
CA GLN A 39 3.11 21.96 -21.71
C GLN A 39 2.67 20.51 -21.91
N GLY A 40 1.98 19.93 -20.91
CA GLY A 40 1.43 18.57 -20.96
C GLY A 40 0.48 18.41 -22.15
N GLU A 41 0.88 17.52 -23.06
CA GLU A 41 0.20 17.12 -24.31
C GLU A 41 0.26 18.11 -25.49
N ALA A 42 1.49 18.41 -25.95
CA ALA A 42 1.74 18.78 -27.35
C ALA A 42 1.84 17.57 -28.30
N GLY A 43 1.49 16.36 -27.84
CA GLY A 43 1.56 15.12 -28.61
C GLY A 43 0.29 14.27 -28.45
N GLU A 44 -0.34 13.99 -29.59
CA GLU A 44 -1.53 13.15 -29.83
C GLU A 44 -2.92 13.82 -29.69
N GLU A 45 -3.78 13.48 -30.65
CA GLU A 45 -5.01 14.17 -31.05
C GLU A 45 -5.95 14.55 -29.90
N ARG A 46 -6.10 15.86 -29.62
CA ARG A 46 -7.15 16.35 -28.71
C ARG A 46 -8.12 17.27 -29.46
N GLY A 47 -9.39 16.87 -29.44
CA GLY A 47 -10.49 17.50 -30.18
C GLY A 47 -10.79 18.96 -29.78
N PRO A 48 -11.72 19.62 -30.49
CA PRO A 48 -11.98 21.05 -30.35
C PRO A 48 -12.76 21.33 -29.06
N GLY A 49 -12.08 21.46 -27.92
CA GLY A 49 -12.75 21.80 -26.66
C GLY A 49 -11.92 21.81 -25.37
N GLY A 50 -10.63 21.44 -25.38
CA GLY A 50 -9.81 21.36 -24.17
C GLY A 50 -9.24 22.70 -23.71
N ALA A 51 -9.98 23.47 -22.93
CA ALA A 51 -9.52 24.72 -22.29
C ALA A 51 -8.75 24.47 -20.98
N GLU A 52 -7.93 23.42 -20.91
CA GLU A 52 -7.22 23.02 -19.67
C GLU A 52 -5.93 23.81 -19.41
N GLY A 53 -5.45 24.61 -20.35
CA GLY A 53 -4.33 25.56 -20.15
C GLY A 53 -4.76 27.02 -19.91
N GLY A 54 -6.05 27.27 -19.66
CA GLY A 54 -6.61 28.63 -19.57
C GLY A 54 -6.59 29.24 -18.17
N LEU A 55 -7.05 30.49 -18.07
CA LEU A 55 -7.26 31.20 -16.79
C LEU A 55 -8.08 30.37 -15.77
N ALA A 56 -9.02 29.54 -16.25
CA ALA A 56 -9.81 28.65 -15.40
C ALA A 56 -8.93 27.65 -14.63
N HIS A 57 -7.90 27.10 -15.27
CA HIS A 57 -6.96 26.18 -14.63
C HIS A 57 -6.16 26.89 -13.53
N LEU A 58 -5.66 28.10 -13.79
CA LEU A 58 -4.97 28.91 -12.77
C LEU A 58 -5.88 29.22 -11.58
N LEU A 59 -7.15 29.56 -11.84
CA LEU A 59 -8.13 29.83 -10.77
C LEU A 59 -8.41 28.57 -9.94
N LEU A 60 -8.62 27.42 -10.59
CA LEU A 60 -8.83 26.14 -9.91
C LEU A 60 -7.62 25.75 -9.07
N ASN A 61 -6.40 25.85 -9.62
CA ASN A 61 -5.17 25.57 -8.89
C ASN A 61 -5.01 26.50 -7.68
N SER A 62 -5.22 27.81 -7.85
CA SER A 62 -5.11 28.77 -6.74
C SER A 62 -6.11 28.52 -5.61
N TYR A 63 -7.31 28.02 -5.94
CA TYR A 63 -8.32 27.66 -4.96
C TYR A 63 -7.96 26.37 -4.22
N GLN A 64 -7.50 25.35 -4.96
CA GLN A 64 -7.02 24.10 -4.37
C GLN A 64 -5.82 24.35 -3.44
N GLU A 65 -4.86 25.15 -3.89
CA GLU A 65 -3.68 25.53 -3.09
C GLU A 65 -4.09 26.25 -1.80
N ARG A 66 -5.04 27.19 -1.87
CA ARG A 66 -5.58 27.84 -0.67
C ARG A 66 -6.26 26.87 0.29
N LEU A 67 -7.02 25.89 -0.23
CA LEU A 67 -7.66 24.87 0.60
C LEU A 67 -6.61 24.01 1.31
N ILE A 68 -5.55 23.62 0.61
CA ILE A 68 -4.45 22.83 1.18
C ILE A 68 -3.76 23.62 2.28
N GLN A 69 -3.39 24.88 2.01
CA GLN A 69 -2.76 25.76 3.02
C GLN A 69 -3.66 25.96 4.24
N SER A 70 -4.95 26.19 4.04
CA SER A 70 -5.89 26.38 5.16
C SER A 70 -6.01 25.13 6.03
N ARG A 71 -6.06 23.94 5.44
CA ARG A 71 -6.10 22.68 6.20
C ARG A 71 -4.79 22.39 6.91
N MET A 72 -3.67 22.66 6.24
CA MET A 72 -2.34 22.51 6.81
C MET A 72 -2.17 23.39 8.05
N GLN A 73 -2.58 24.65 7.97
CA GLN A 73 -2.55 25.56 9.12
C GLN A 73 -3.43 25.05 10.26
N GLU A 74 -4.64 24.56 9.96
CA GLU A 74 -5.54 24.02 10.98
C GLU A 74 -4.94 22.80 11.71
N GLU A 75 -4.25 21.90 11.01
CA GLU A 75 -3.54 20.78 11.64
C GLU A 75 -2.33 21.24 12.45
N GLN A 76 -1.55 22.22 11.96
CA GLN A 76 -0.42 22.80 12.70
C GLN A 76 -0.90 23.49 13.99
N ASP A 77 -1.91 24.36 13.91
CA ASP A 77 -2.50 25.05 15.08
C ASP A 77 -3.02 24.03 16.11
N ARG A 78 -3.55 22.89 15.64
CA ARG A 78 -4.05 21.81 16.49
C ARG A 78 -2.92 21.08 17.19
N GLU A 79 -1.83 20.77 16.50
CA GLU A 79 -0.63 20.15 17.08
C GLU A 79 0.03 21.10 18.09
N GLU A 80 0.17 22.38 17.76
CA GLU A 80 0.70 23.42 18.66
C GLU A 80 -0.17 23.54 19.93
N ASN A 81 -1.49 23.63 19.79
CA ASN A 81 -2.38 23.69 20.96
C ASN A 81 -2.31 22.40 21.82
N ALA A 82 -2.11 21.23 21.21
CA ALA A 82 -1.94 19.98 21.96
C ALA A 82 -0.62 19.97 22.76
N LEU A 83 0.47 20.50 22.19
CA LEU A 83 1.76 20.63 22.86
C LEU A 83 1.71 21.67 23.99
N GLU A 84 1.03 22.81 23.79
CA GLU A 84 0.83 23.83 24.82
C GLU A 84 0.03 23.30 26.03
N GLU A 85 -0.88 22.35 25.81
CA GLU A 85 -1.61 21.66 26.90
C GLU A 85 -0.78 20.58 27.62
N GLU A 86 0.35 20.14 27.04
CA GLU A 86 1.26 19.12 27.58
C GLU A 86 2.55 19.70 28.20
N GLU A 87 2.73 21.04 28.24
CA GLU A 87 3.90 21.68 28.86
C GLU A 87 3.93 21.54 30.40
N GLY A 88 4.38 20.37 30.84
CA GLY A 88 5.16 20.15 32.06
C GLY A 88 6.59 19.77 31.67
N GLU A 89 7.46 20.78 31.54
CA GLU A 89 8.93 20.72 31.43
C GLU A 89 9.54 19.48 30.73
N GLU A 90 9.78 19.52 29.42
CA GLU A 90 11.05 19.05 28.83
C GLU A 90 11.43 19.90 27.60
N GLU A 91 12.63 20.48 27.65
CA GLU A 91 13.29 21.21 26.56
C GLU A 91 13.63 20.22 25.42
N ALA A 92 12.65 19.91 24.57
CA ALA A 92 12.88 19.17 23.33
C ALA A 92 13.01 20.18 22.19
N GLY A 93 14.22 20.26 21.60
CA GLY A 93 14.48 21.05 20.40
C GLY A 93 13.55 20.62 19.26
N GLY A 94 12.43 21.34 19.12
CA GLY A 94 11.45 21.12 18.09
C GLY A 94 12.09 21.26 16.72
N LEU A 95 11.87 20.26 15.87
CA LEU A 95 12.21 20.25 14.44
C LEU A 95 11.27 21.19 13.62
N GLY A 96 10.77 22.26 14.25
CA GLY A 96 9.89 23.28 13.67
C GLY A 96 10.61 24.60 13.44
N ALA A 97 11.90 24.56 13.11
CA ALA A 97 12.64 25.77 12.80
C ALA A 97 12.17 26.33 11.46
N GLU A 98 11.40 27.42 11.52
CA GLU A 98 11.02 28.28 10.40
C GLU A 98 12.27 28.54 9.52
N GLY A 99 12.32 27.91 8.34
CA GLY A 99 13.46 27.97 7.42
C GLY A 99 14.38 26.73 7.35
N TYR A 100 13.96 25.56 7.85
CA TYR A 100 14.68 24.30 7.60
C TYR A 100 14.59 23.92 6.11
N GLU A 101 15.74 23.90 5.43
CA GLU A 101 15.88 23.37 4.08
C GLU A 101 16.56 22.00 4.14
N PRO A 102 15.83 20.88 3.89
CA PRO A 102 16.43 19.56 3.89
C PRO A 102 17.46 19.44 2.76
N SER A 103 18.54 18.73 3.04
CA SER A 103 19.54 18.34 2.06
C SER A 103 18.92 17.53 0.92
N PRO A 104 19.57 17.45 -0.26
CA PRO A 104 19.07 16.63 -1.36
C PRO A 104 18.83 15.15 -0.98
N GLN A 105 19.63 14.62 -0.05
CA GLN A 105 19.47 13.28 0.48
C GLN A 105 18.22 13.16 1.37
N GLU A 106 18.01 14.11 2.28
CA GLU A 106 16.80 14.17 3.12
C GLU A 106 15.54 14.35 2.26
N LYS A 107 15.60 15.18 1.20
CA LYS A 107 14.50 15.30 0.22
C LYS A 107 14.19 13.98 -0.47
N SER A 108 15.19 13.12 -0.72
CA SER A 108 14.97 11.78 -1.26
C SER A 108 14.27 10.88 -0.24
N LEU A 109 14.72 10.91 1.02
CA LEU A 109 14.11 10.13 2.08
C LEU A 109 12.65 10.55 2.33
N LEU A 110 12.36 11.85 2.37
CA LEU A 110 11.00 12.37 2.51
C LEU A 110 10.08 11.93 1.35
N ARG A 111 10.62 11.86 0.12
CA ARG A 111 9.89 11.32 -1.03
C ARG A 111 9.62 9.82 -0.87
N ASP A 112 10.62 9.06 -0.42
CA ASP A 112 10.47 7.61 -0.20
C ASP A 112 9.48 7.32 0.94
N GLU A 113 9.48 8.14 2.00
CA GLU A 113 8.50 8.09 3.10
C GLU A 113 7.10 8.38 2.60
N PHE A 114 6.92 9.44 1.80
CA PHE A 114 5.64 9.75 1.16
C PHE A 114 5.12 8.56 0.33
N ILE A 115 5.98 7.99 -0.52
CA ILE A 115 5.62 6.84 -1.35
C ILE A 115 5.25 5.63 -0.49
N THR A 116 6.05 5.34 0.53
CA THR A 116 5.81 4.22 1.45
C THR A 116 4.47 4.37 2.16
N LEU A 117 4.15 5.57 2.65
CA LEU A 117 2.88 5.85 3.30
C LEU A 117 1.69 5.72 2.34
N MET A 118 1.84 6.17 1.09
CA MET A 118 0.84 5.95 0.05
C MET A 118 0.62 4.47 -0.24
N TYR A 119 1.67 3.65 -0.21
CA TYR A 119 1.55 2.18 -0.32
C TYR A 119 0.84 1.57 0.88
N GLN A 120 1.18 1.98 2.10
CA GLN A 120 0.51 1.47 3.30
C GLN A 120 -0.98 1.80 3.29
N ARG A 121 -1.35 3.06 3.03
CA ARG A 121 -2.77 3.46 2.91
C ARG A 121 -3.49 2.71 1.79
N PHE A 122 -2.77 2.39 0.71
CA PHE A 122 -3.32 1.54 -0.34
C PHE A 122 -3.61 0.12 0.18
N LEU A 123 -2.66 -0.53 0.87
CA LEU A 123 -2.86 -1.86 1.42
C LEU A 123 -3.93 -1.91 2.52
N ASP A 124 -4.06 -0.84 3.30
CA ASP A 124 -5.04 -0.71 4.39
C ASP A 124 -6.48 -0.48 3.91
N GLY A 125 -6.71 -0.36 2.60
CA GLY A 125 -8.07 -0.13 2.08
C GLY A 125 -8.53 1.33 2.18
N HIS A 126 -7.63 2.28 2.44
CA HIS A 126 -7.99 3.68 2.69
C HIS A 126 -8.06 4.55 1.43
N ASP A 127 -7.69 4.02 0.26
CA ASP A 127 -7.80 4.78 -0.98
C ASP A 127 -9.24 4.85 -1.51
N LYS A 128 -9.81 6.04 -1.53
CA LYS A 128 -11.20 6.24 -1.97
C LYS A 128 -11.39 6.07 -3.48
N ASP A 129 -10.30 6.23 -4.23
CA ASP A 129 -10.30 6.17 -5.69
C ASP A 129 -10.09 4.74 -6.21
N PHE A 130 -9.88 3.76 -5.33
CA PHE A 130 -9.71 2.34 -5.67
C PHE A 130 -10.85 1.48 -5.10
N ASN A 131 -11.40 0.60 -5.93
CA ASN A 131 -12.48 -0.30 -5.53
C ASN A 131 -11.93 -1.60 -4.92
N TYR A 132 -11.58 -1.58 -3.64
CA TYR A 132 -11.06 -2.76 -2.94
C TYR A 132 -11.98 -3.99 -3.02
N SER A 133 -13.30 -3.79 -3.01
CA SER A 133 -14.27 -4.89 -3.10
C SER A 133 -14.19 -5.69 -4.40
N GLU A 134 -13.71 -5.10 -5.49
CA GLU A 134 -13.53 -5.80 -6.77
C GLU A 134 -12.36 -6.79 -6.71
N VAL A 135 -11.37 -6.53 -5.86
CA VAL A 135 -10.21 -7.40 -5.68
C VAL A 135 -10.44 -8.36 -4.51
N ASP A 136 -10.78 -7.84 -3.34
CA ASP A 136 -10.94 -8.62 -2.11
C ASP A 136 -12.15 -9.58 -2.14
N GLY A 137 -13.16 -9.25 -2.96
CA GLY A 137 -14.37 -10.06 -3.10
C GLY A 137 -14.38 -10.98 -4.30
N ASN A 138 -13.27 -11.08 -5.05
CA ASN A 138 -13.23 -11.83 -6.30
C ASN A 138 -12.63 -13.24 -6.11
N PRO A 139 -13.45 -14.30 -6.20
CA PRO A 139 -12.99 -15.68 -6.02
C PRO A 139 -12.05 -16.15 -7.13
N ASP A 140 -12.00 -15.48 -8.28
CA ASP A 140 -11.07 -15.82 -9.36
C ASP A 140 -9.60 -15.49 -9.00
N PHE A 141 -9.39 -14.60 -8.01
CA PHE A 141 -8.06 -14.31 -7.46
C PHE A 141 -7.73 -15.17 -6.23
N ASP A 142 -8.67 -15.96 -5.74
CA ASP A 142 -8.40 -16.91 -4.68
C ASP A 142 -7.59 -18.08 -5.24
N ASN A 143 -6.63 -18.58 -4.47
CA ASN A 143 -5.80 -19.73 -4.85
C ASN A 143 -6.56 -21.07 -4.67
N LEU A 144 -7.83 -21.14 -5.08
CA LEU A 144 -8.68 -22.32 -4.90
C LEU A 144 -8.12 -23.55 -5.61
N ASP A 145 -7.46 -23.37 -6.75
CA ASP A 145 -6.83 -24.48 -7.49
C ASP A 145 -5.74 -25.15 -6.66
N ILE A 146 -4.97 -24.36 -5.89
CA ILE A 146 -3.93 -24.89 -5.00
C ILE A 146 -4.59 -25.63 -3.84
N VAL A 147 -5.59 -25.03 -3.19
CA VAL A 147 -6.31 -25.65 -2.07
C VAL A 147 -6.98 -26.96 -2.48
N ASN A 148 -7.60 -27.01 -3.66
CA ASN A 148 -8.24 -28.23 -4.16
C ASN A 148 -7.22 -29.34 -4.42
N ARG A 149 -6.10 -29.03 -5.08
CA ARG A 149 -5.06 -30.03 -5.31
C ARG A 149 -4.46 -30.53 -4.00
N ASP A 150 -4.14 -29.62 -3.08
CA ASP A 150 -3.58 -30.00 -1.77
C ASP A 150 -4.58 -30.85 -0.96
N ALA A 151 -5.89 -30.60 -1.11
CA ALA A 151 -6.94 -31.43 -0.51
C ALA A 151 -7.11 -32.79 -1.20
N GLU A 152 -6.98 -32.85 -2.53
CA GLU A 152 -6.96 -34.10 -3.28
C GLU A 152 -5.75 -34.95 -2.90
N GLU A 153 -4.54 -34.39 -2.91
CA GLU A 153 -3.30 -35.08 -2.50
C GLU A 153 -3.43 -35.65 -1.08
N LYS A 154 -3.93 -34.85 -0.12
CA LYS A 154 -4.17 -35.32 1.25
C LYS A 154 -5.14 -36.51 1.32
N TYR A 155 -6.19 -36.51 0.49
CA TYR A 155 -7.17 -37.60 0.45
C TYR A 155 -6.55 -38.89 -0.11
N PHE A 156 -5.71 -38.80 -1.14
CA PHE A 156 -5.02 -39.98 -1.70
C PHE A 156 -3.92 -40.50 -0.78
N ASP A 157 -3.12 -39.62 -0.17
CA ASP A 157 -2.09 -40.02 0.78
C ASP A 157 -2.71 -40.66 2.03
N GLU A 158 -3.84 -40.13 2.55
CA GLU A 158 -4.53 -40.72 3.71
C GLU A 158 -5.18 -42.08 3.39
N ASP A 159 -5.77 -42.26 2.20
CA ASP A 159 -6.32 -43.56 1.79
C ASP A 159 -5.19 -44.60 1.54
N GLU A 160 -4.04 -44.21 0.99
CA GLU A 160 -2.86 -45.10 0.84
C GLU A 160 -2.28 -45.51 2.21
N ASP A 161 -2.16 -44.58 3.16
CA ASP A 161 -1.70 -44.89 4.52
C ASP A 161 -2.69 -45.82 5.26
N GLU A 162 -4.02 -45.65 5.09
CA GLU A 162 -5.03 -46.55 5.70
C GLU A 162 -4.99 -47.96 5.09
N GLU A 163 -4.82 -48.09 3.76
CA GLU A 163 -4.66 -49.41 3.11
C GLU A 163 -3.34 -50.09 3.52
N ASP A 164 -2.22 -49.35 3.58
CA ASP A 164 -0.93 -49.87 4.03
C ASP A 164 -0.97 -50.30 5.51
N GLU A 165 -1.64 -49.55 6.39
CA GLU A 165 -1.83 -49.91 7.81
C GLU A 165 -2.70 -51.17 7.97
N GLU A 166 -3.77 -51.33 7.18
CA GLU A 166 -4.60 -52.55 7.19
C GLU A 166 -3.82 -53.78 6.69
N GLU A 167 -3.00 -53.64 5.64
CA GLU A 167 -2.15 -54.74 5.14
C GLU A 167 -1.06 -55.14 6.15
N GLU A 168 -0.44 -54.19 6.86
CA GLU A 168 0.54 -54.49 7.92
C GLU A 168 -0.10 -55.22 9.11
N GLU A 169 -1.30 -54.83 9.55
CA GLU A 169 -2.02 -55.53 10.64
C GLU A 169 -2.41 -56.97 10.23
N GLU A 170 -2.84 -57.20 8.99
CA GLU A 170 -3.16 -58.54 8.50
C GLU A 170 -1.92 -59.45 8.42
N GLU A 171 -0.77 -58.93 7.98
CA GLU A 171 0.49 -59.69 7.95
C GLU A 171 1.00 -60.02 9.36
N GLU A 172 0.89 -59.10 10.33
CA GLU A 172 1.24 -59.38 11.74
C GLU A 172 0.35 -60.48 12.35
N ASP A 173 -0.97 -60.44 12.11
CA ASP A 173 -1.91 -61.45 12.58
C ASP A 173 -1.62 -62.84 11.95
N GLU A 174 -1.28 -62.90 10.66
CA GLU A 174 -0.89 -64.15 9.99
C GLU A 174 0.42 -64.74 10.55
N GLU A 175 1.42 -63.91 10.84
CA GLU A 175 2.67 -64.34 11.47
C GLU A 175 2.44 -64.90 12.89
N GLU A 176 1.56 -64.28 13.68
CA GLU A 176 1.19 -64.78 15.02
C GLU A 176 0.47 -66.14 14.96
N GLU A 177 -0.42 -66.36 13.97
CA GLU A 177 -1.06 -67.65 13.76
C GLU A 177 -0.07 -68.75 13.34
N GLU A 178 0.88 -68.43 12.44
CA GLU A 178 1.95 -69.38 12.06
C GLU A 178 2.84 -69.72 13.26
N GLU A 179 3.24 -68.74 14.08
CA GLU A 179 4.05 -69.01 15.28
C GLU A 179 3.28 -69.90 16.27
N MET A 180 1.99 -69.63 16.48
CA MET A 180 1.14 -70.42 17.37
C MET A 180 0.96 -71.87 16.87
N THR A 181 0.83 -72.09 15.57
CA THR A 181 0.73 -73.44 14.99
C THR A 181 2.04 -74.22 15.06
N VAL A 182 3.18 -73.56 14.88
CA VAL A 182 4.52 -74.16 15.04
C VAL A 182 4.77 -74.60 16.49
N VAL A 183 4.35 -73.78 17.46
CA VAL A 183 4.45 -74.12 18.90
C VAL A 183 3.56 -75.32 19.27
N MET A 184 2.39 -75.48 18.66
CA MET A 184 1.48 -76.62 18.91
C MET A 184 1.97 -77.94 18.30
N MET A 185 2.85 -77.90 17.30
CA MET A 185 3.39 -79.10 16.61
C MET A 185 4.71 -79.64 17.21
N SER A 186 5.31 -78.93 18.18
CA SER A 186 6.56 -79.32 18.86
C SER A 186 6.33 -80.02 20.19
#